data_AF-A0A7C3QMH1-F1
#
_entry.id   AF-A0A7C3QMH1-F1
#
_cell.length_a   1.000
_cell.length_b   1.000
_cell.length_c   1.000
_cell.angle_alpha   90.00
_cell.angle_beta   90.00
_cell.angle_gamma   90.00
#
_symmetry.space_group_name_H-M   'P 1'
#
loop_
_entity.id
_entity.type
_entity.pdbx_description
1 polymer ?
#
loop_
_entity_poly.entity_id
_entity_poly.type
_entity_poly.pdbx_seq_one_letter_code
_entity_poly.pdbx_strand_id
1 'polypeptide(L)'
;MSRSQKTILAFLAMIACVLTGSVGYYAFDSYQTYAERPLGPSIPQAFTPRALPPTWTLTPGNLDMVGLVTLAPTLAVPATDTSMPVCGGSGVLNVLAIGADSRTDNYQYGLADAIRLVRIDYSNRKVTVLEFPRDLWVEIP
;
A
#
# COMPACT_ATOMS: atom_id res chain seq x y z
N MET A 1 53.03 -37.89 6.15
CA MET A 1 52.87 -36.53 5.58
C MET A 1 54.10 -35.70 5.89
N SER A 2 54.83 -35.25 4.87
CA SER A 2 56.07 -34.49 5.05
C SER A 2 55.79 -33.05 5.52
N ARG A 3 56.80 -32.37 6.09
CA ARG A 3 56.66 -30.97 6.54
C ARG A 3 56.21 -30.05 5.40
N SER A 4 56.74 -30.24 4.19
CA SER A 4 56.39 -29.47 3.00
C SER A 4 54.93 -29.67 2.56
N GLN A 5 54.40 -30.90 2.67
CA GLN A 5 52.99 -31.17 2.37
C GLN A 5 52.06 -30.45 3.35
N LYS A 6 52.44 -30.33 4.63
CA LYS A 6 51.65 -29.63 5.65
C LYS A 6 51.59 -28.13 5.39
N THR A 7 52.71 -27.51 5.02
CA THR A 7 52.74 -26.09 4.66
C THR A 7 51.93 -25.79 3.40
N ILE A 8 52.02 -26.63 2.37
CA ILE A 8 51.22 -26.46 1.14
C ILE A 8 49.72 -26.58 1.46
N LEU A 9 49.32 -27.58 2.25
CA LEU A 9 47.92 -27.77 2.61
C LEU A 9 47.38 -26.59 3.44
N ALA A 10 48.19 -26.04 4.36
CA ALA A 10 47.80 -24.87 5.15
C ALA A 10 47.60 -23.62 4.28
N PHE A 11 48.46 -23.38 3.29
CA PHE A 11 48.30 -22.28 2.34
C PHE A 11 47.04 -22.44 1.47
N LEU A 12 46.81 -23.64 0.93
CA LEU A 12 45.61 -23.91 0.14
C LEU A 12 44.32 -23.76 0.96
N ALA A 13 44.33 -24.19 2.22
CA ALA A 13 43.20 -24.01 3.13
C ALA A 13 42.92 -22.53 3.43
N MET A 14 43.97 -21.72 3.66
CA MET A 14 43.83 -20.27 3.85
C MET A 14 43.23 -19.59 2.62
N ILE A 15 43.73 -19.92 1.41
CA ILE A 15 43.21 -19.37 0.16
C ILE A 15 41.74 -19.77 -0.04
N ALA A 16 41.40 -21.04 0.22
CA ALA A 16 40.03 -21.52 0.11
C ALA A 16 39.08 -20.78 1.07
N CYS A 17 39.48 -20.60 2.34
CA CYS A 17 38.70 -19.84 3.32
C CYS A 17 38.47 -18.39 2.86
N VAL A 18 39.53 -17.71 2.40
CA VAL A 18 39.42 -16.33 1.92
C VAL A 18 38.47 -16.22 0.73
N LEU A 19 38.59 -17.12 -0.26
CA LEU A 19 37.71 -17.14 -1.43
C LEU A 19 36.25 -17.40 -1.05
N THR A 20 36.00 -18.36 -0.17
CA THR A 20 34.63 -18.64 0.28
C THR A 20 34.03 -17.47 1.07
N GLY A 21 34.82 -16.83 1.94
CA GLY A 21 34.41 -15.66 2.69
C GLY A 21 34.11 -14.46 1.78
N SER A 22 34.95 -14.20 0.78
CA SER A 22 34.72 -13.11 -0.16
C SER A 22 33.46 -13.32 -1.00
N VAL A 23 33.24 -14.55 -1.50
CA VAL A 23 32.01 -14.87 -2.25
C VAL A 23 30.77 -14.69 -1.38
N GLY A 24 30.81 -15.16 -0.13
CA GLY A 24 29.71 -14.98 0.82
C GLY A 24 29.43 -13.51 1.11
N TYR A 25 30.48 -12.70 1.32
CA TYR A 25 30.35 -11.26 1.54
C TYR A 25 29.71 -10.55 0.35
N TYR A 26 30.20 -10.79 -0.87
CA TYR A 26 29.64 -10.18 -2.09
C TYR A 26 28.18 -10.60 -2.33
N ALA A 27 27.83 -11.86 -2.05
CA ALA A 27 26.47 -12.34 -2.17
C ALA A 27 25.53 -11.64 -1.17
N PHE A 28 25.98 -11.47 0.08
CA PHE A 28 25.20 -10.77 1.11
C PHE A 28 25.00 -9.28 0.77
N ASP A 29 26.05 -8.58 0.36
CA ASP A 29 25.99 -7.18 -0.05
C ASP A 29 25.05 -6.97 -1.25
N SER A 30 25.15 -7.86 -2.25
CA SER A 30 24.25 -7.85 -3.41
C SER A 30 22.79 -8.10 -3.03
N TYR A 31 22.56 -9.00 -2.09
CA TYR A 31 21.22 -9.30 -1.57
C TYR A 31 20.62 -8.10 -0.84
N GLN A 32 21.38 -7.46 0.06
CA GLN A 32 20.92 -6.26 0.77
C GLN A 32 20.58 -5.13 -0.20
N THR A 33 21.48 -4.87 -1.15
CA THR A 33 21.29 -3.82 -2.17
C THR A 33 20.08 -4.09 -3.06
N TYR A 34 19.72 -5.35 -3.28
CA TYR A 34 18.51 -5.72 -4.02
C TYR A 34 17.26 -5.59 -3.14
N ALA A 35 17.32 -6.03 -1.89
CA ALA A 35 16.20 -6.00 -0.95
C ALA A 35 15.77 -4.57 -0.59
N GLU A 36 16.69 -3.61 -0.57
CA GLU A 36 16.41 -2.20 -0.29
C GLU A 36 15.86 -1.42 -1.49
N ARG A 37 15.75 -2.04 -2.67
CA ARG A 37 15.21 -1.34 -3.85
C ARG A 37 13.72 -1.06 -3.66
N PRO A 38 13.26 0.15 -4.02
CA PRO A 38 11.83 0.44 -4.02
C PRO A 38 11.10 -0.52 -4.96
N LEU A 39 9.91 -0.99 -4.56
CA LEU A 39 9.06 -1.92 -5.32
C LEU A 39 8.46 -1.32 -6.61
N GLY A 40 8.89 -0.11 -6.99
CA GLY A 40 8.44 0.59 -8.18
C GLY A 40 9.01 2.01 -8.26
N PRO A 41 8.62 2.76 -9.31
CA PRO A 41 8.97 4.18 -9.44
C PRO A 41 8.49 4.96 -8.21
N SER A 42 9.30 5.93 -7.76
CA SER A 42 8.87 6.85 -6.71
C SER A 42 7.63 7.62 -7.18
N ILE A 43 6.62 7.71 -6.32
CA ILE A 43 5.45 8.54 -6.57
C ILE A 43 5.96 9.99 -6.64
N PRO A 44 5.61 10.78 -7.68
CA PRO A 44 6.04 12.16 -7.78
C PRO A 44 5.61 12.94 -6.52
N GLN A 45 6.61 13.51 -5.83
CA GLN A 45 6.40 14.32 -4.60
C GLN A 45 5.66 15.64 -4.87
N ALA A 46 5.38 15.97 -6.12
CA ALA A 46 4.56 17.11 -6.50
C ALA A 46 3.07 16.80 -6.28
N PHE A 47 2.68 16.56 -5.03
CA PHE A 47 1.32 16.82 -4.60
C PHE A 47 1.19 18.34 -4.55
N THR A 48 0.82 18.98 -5.65
CA THR A 48 0.24 20.32 -5.56
C THR A 48 -1.04 20.16 -4.74
N PRO A 49 -1.13 20.73 -3.52
CA PRO A 49 -2.36 20.68 -2.77
C PRO A 49 -3.39 21.37 -3.65
N ARG A 50 -4.32 20.61 -4.21
CA ARG A 50 -5.50 21.19 -4.83
C ARG A 50 -6.21 21.87 -3.67
N ALA A 51 -6.09 23.19 -3.59
CA ALA A 51 -6.84 23.99 -2.64
C ALA A 51 -8.32 23.72 -2.90
N LEU A 52 -8.90 22.85 -2.09
CA LEU A 52 -10.34 22.68 -2.05
C LEU A 52 -10.87 24.01 -1.51
N PRO A 53 -11.86 24.65 -2.17
CA PRO A 53 -12.41 25.89 -1.67
C PRO A 53 -12.87 25.69 -0.22
N PRO A 54 -12.65 26.67 0.68
CA PRO A 54 -13.10 26.56 2.06
C PRO A 54 -14.59 26.26 2.06
N THR A 55 -14.96 25.10 2.59
CA THR A 55 -16.37 24.76 2.81
C THR A 55 -16.82 25.63 3.97
N TRP A 56 -17.61 26.65 3.63
CA TRP A 56 -18.11 27.73 4.47
C TRP A 56 -18.40 27.30 5.91
N THR A 57 -17.52 27.68 6.84
CA THR A 57 -17.89 27.81 8.25
C THR A 57 -18.45 29.22 8.40
N LEU A 58 -19.79 29.35 8.40
CA LEU A 58 -20.43 30.62 8.71
C LEU A 58 -20.01 31.06 10.11
N THR A 59 -19.30 32.17 10.19
CA THR A 59 -18.99 32.85 11.45
C THR A 59 -20.28 33.53 11.92
N PRO A 60 -20.75 33.33 13.16
CA PRO A 60 -22.00 33.93 13.61
C PRO A 60 -21.76 35.41 13.91
N GLY A 61 -21.99 36.26 12.90
CA GLY A 61 -21.94 37.71 13.02
C GLY A 61 -23.10 38.35 12.24
N ASN A 62 -24.08 38.87 12.99
CA ASN A 62 -25.25 39.64 12.56
C ASN A 62 -26.33 38.89 11.76
N LEU A 63 -27.36 38.43 12.49
CA LEU A 63 -28.58 37.81 11.94
C LEU A 63 -29.72 38.80 11.64
N ASP A 64 -29.49 40.12 11.64
CA ASP A 64 -30.61 41.08 11.68
C ASP A 64 -30.96 41.79 10.37
N MET A 65 -30.26 41.60 9.25
CA MET A 65 -30.62 42.29 8.00
C MET A 65 -30.22 41.54 6.71
N VAL A 66 -30.89 40.43 6.39
CA VAL A 66 -31.22 40.07 4.99
C VAL A 66 -32.54 39.29 4.99
N GLY A 67 -33.55 39.84 4.31
CA GLY A 67 -34.93 39.36 4.32
C GLY A 67 -35.14 37.94 3.78
N LEU A 68 -36.29 37.38 4.17
CA LEU A 68 -36.94 36.18 3.62
C LEU A 68 -36.01 35.22 2.87
N VAL A 69 -35.28 34.37 3.62
CA VAL A 69 -34.69 33.16 3.05
C VAL A 69 -35.83 32.18 2.76
N THR A 70 -36.36 32.27 1.55
CA THR A 70 -36.99 31.12 0.93
C THR A 70 -35.87 30.20 0.46
N LEU A 71 -36.14 28.90 0.54
CA LEU A 71 -35.36 27.77 0.03
C LEU A 71 -34.37 27.20 1.05
N ALA A 72 -34.79 26.08 1.64
CA ALA A 72 -33.89 25.03 2.09
C ALA A 72 -32.76 24.86 1.05
N PRO A 73 -31.51 24.62 1.48
CA PRO A 73 -30.45 24.30 0.53
C PRO A 73 -30.84 23.01 -0.16
N THR A 74 -31.39 23.11 -1.37
CA THR A 74 -31.47 21.98 -2.27
C THR A 74 -30.02 21.66 -2.60
N LEU A 75 -29.47 20.67 -1.91
CA LEU A 75 -28.25 19.99 -2.32
C LEU A 75 -28.52 19.45 -3.72
N ALA A 76 -28.22 20.25 -4.73
CA ALA A 76 -28.06 19.77 -6.08
C ALA A 76 -26.74 19.01 -6.09
N VAL A 77 -26.76 17.77 -5.61
CA VAL A 77 -25.76 16.78 -6.01
C VAL A 77 -25.86 16.78 -7.53
N PRO A 78 -24.81 17.19 -8.28
CA PRO A 78 -24.85 17.05 -9.72
C PRO A 78 -25.20 15.60 -9.99
N ALA A 79 -26.29 15.37 -10.73
CA ALA A 79 -26.69 14.03 -11.11
C ALA A 79 -25.44 13.35 -11.64
N THR A 80 -24.94 12.37 -10.88
CA THR A 80 -23.82 11.58 -11.36
C THR A 80 -24.35 10.98 -12.63
N ASP A 81 -23.76 11.33 -13.78
CA ASP A 81 -24.14 10.74 -15.05
C ASP A 81 -24.22 9.25 -14.81
N THR A 82 -25.45 8.71 -14.83
CA THR A 82 -25.69 7.28 -14.67
C THR A 82 -25.30 6.66 -15.99
N SER A 83 -24.01 6.71 -16.31
CA SER A 83 -23.43 5.95 -17.38
C SER A 83 -23.74 4.50 -17.07
N MET A 84 -24.35 3.82 -18.04
CA MET A 84 -24.65 2.42 -17.91
C MET A 84 -23.35 1.68 -17.56
N PRO A 85 -23.34 0.83 -16.52
CA PRO A 85 -22.14 0.12 -16.13
C PRO A 85 -21.59 -0.66 -17.30
N VAL A 86 -20.30 -0.46 -17.56
CA VAL A 86 -19.59 -1.18 -18.61
C VAL A 86 -19.38 -2.63 -18.16
N CYS A 87 -19.28 -3.57 -19.10
CA CYS A 87 -19.05 -5.00 -18.86
C CYS A 87 -20.23 -5.79 -18.26
N GLY A 88 -21.46 -5.27 -18.31
CA GLY A 88 -22.67 -6.01 -17.94
C GLY A 88 -22.82 -6.29 -16.43
N GLY A 89 -21.97 -5.68 -15.59
CA GLY A 89 -22.02 -5.79 -14.13
C GLY A 89 -22.91 -4.75 -13.48
N SER A 90 -23.24 -4.95 -12.20
CA SER A 90 -23.87 -3.90 -11.38
C SER A 90 -22.94 -2.70 -11.23
N GLY A 91 -23.48 -1.49 -11.04
CA GLY A 91 -22.73 -0.21 -11.02
C GLY A 91 -21.40 -0.21 -10.25
N VAL A 92 -21.31 -0.95 -9.14
CA VAL A 92 -20.12 -1.05 -8.29
C VAL A 92 -19.90 -2.50 -7.85
N LEU A 93 -18.64 -2.94 -7.81
CA LEU A 93 -18.19 -4.18 -7.16
C LEU A 93 -17.16 -3.83 -6.08
N ASN A 94 -17.32 -4.42 -4.90
CA ASN A 94 -16.33 -4.36 -3.82
C ASN A 94 -15.64 -5.72 -3.68
N VAL A 95 -14.31 -5.74 -3.75
CA VAL A 95 -13.49 -6.93 -3.54
C VAL A 95 -12.64 -6.71 -2.30
N LEU A 96 -12.76 -7.60 -1.32
CA LEU A 96 -11.86 -7.65 -0.17
C LEU A 96 -10.66 -8.53 -0.53
N ALA A 97 -9.47 -7.95 -0.57
CA ALA A 97 -8.21 -8.65 -0.79
C ALA A 97 -7.47 -8.81 0.54
N ILE A 98 -7.06 -10.04 0.85
CA ILE A 98 -6.37 -10.41 2.09
C ILE A 98 -5.06 -11.12 1.73
N GLY A 99 -3.93 -10.55 2.14
CA GLY A 99 -2.63 -11.19 2.10
C GLY A 99 -2.39 -11.95 3.40
N ALA A 100 -2.37 -13.29 3.31
CA ALA A 100 -2.15 -14.16 4.45
C ALA A 100 -0.66 -14.53 4.59
N ASP A 101 -0.04 -14.28 5.76
CA ASP A 101 1.18 -14.95 6.20
C ASP A 101 0.78 -16.19 6.99
N SER A 102 0.88 -17.35 6.34
CA SER A 102 0.70 -18.65 6.98
C SER A 102 1.94 -19.50 6.73
N ARG A 103 2.66 -19.82 7.80
CA ARG A 103 3.65 -20.90 7.84
C ARG A 103 3.06 -22.04 8.67
N THR A 104 3.31 -23.27 8.25
CA THR A 104 2.66 -24.51 8.71
C THR A 104 2.53 -24.62 10.25
N ASP A 105 1.42 -25.25 10.67
CA ASP A 105 1.04 -25.81 11.98
C ASP A 105 0.38 -24.95 13.07
N ASN A 106 0.35 -23.60 13.00
CA ASN A 106 -0.15 -22.80 14.14
C ASN A 106 -1.33 -21.84 13.87
N TYR A 107 -1.78 -21.66 12.62
CA TYR A 107 -2.91 -20.80 12.30
C TYR A 107 -3.86 -21.47 11.30
N GLN A 108 -5.10 -21.75 11.73
CA GLN A 108 -6.11 -22.41 10.88
C GLN A 108 -6.46 -21.63 9.61
N TYR A 109 -6.37 -20.29 9.67
CA TYR A 109 -6.71 -19.38 8.57
C TYR A 109 -5.57 -18.41 8.20
N GLY A 110 -4.38 -18.57 8.77
CA GLY A 110 -3.26 -17.64 8.63
C GLY A 110 -3.43 -16.32 9.39
N LEU A 111 -2.44 -15.43 9.26
CA LEU A 111 -2.49 -14.05 9.75
C LEU A 111 -2.60 -13.09 8.56
N ALA A 112 -3.46 -12.08 8.64
CA ALA A 112 -3.66 -11.12 7.56
C ALA A 112 -2.82 -9.85 7.77
N ASP A 113 -1.64 -9.76 7.13
CA ASP A 113 -0.77 -8.57 7.24
C ASP A 113 -1.12 -7.48 6.22
N ALA A 114 -1.84 -7.83 5.16
CA ALA A 114 -2.29 -6.88 4.13
C ALA A 114 -3.80 -7.03 3.89
N ILE A 115 -4.57 -5.98 4.19
CA ILE A 115 -6.02 -5.98 4.03
C ILE A 115 -6.42 -4.77 3.18
N ARG A 116 -7.08 -5.00 2.04
CA ARG A 116 -7.46 -3.94 1.12
C ARG A 116 -8.89 -4.12 0.62
N LEU A 117 -9.67 -3.04 0.65
CA LEU A 117 -10.96 -2.96 -0.02
C LEU A 117 -10.77 -2.30 -1.39
N VAL A 118 -11.00 -3.08 -2.45
CA VAL A 118 -10.95 -2.60 -3.83
C VAL A 118 -12.38 -2.33 -4.29
N ARG A 119 -12.69 -1.06 -4.53
CA ARG A 119 -13.95 -0.62 -5.13
C ARG A 119 -13.75 -0.42 -6.62
N ILE A 120 -14.44 -1.23 -7.42
CA ILE A 120 -14.48 -1.13 -8.88
C ILE A 120 -15.81 -0.47 -9.26
N ASP A 121 -15.72 0.72 -9.85
CA ASP A 121 -16.85 1.50 -10.34
C ASP A 121 -16.96 1.34 -11.87
N TYR A 122 -17.93 0.55 -12.31
CA TYR A 122 -18.12 0.23 -13.72
C TYR A 122 -18.79 1.36 -14.50
N SER A 123 -19.54 2.22 -13.82
CA SER A 123 -20.14 3.42 -14.42
C SER A 123 -19.06 4.47 -14.71
N ASN A 124 -18.21 4.75 -13.72
CA ASN A 124 -17.20 5.81 -13.81
C ASN A 124 -15.83 5.31 -14.30
N ARG A 125 -15.70 4.01 -14.63
CA ARG A 125 -14.43 3.36 -15.01
C ARG A 125 -13.29 3.68 -14.03
N LYS A 126 -13.61 3.62 -12.74
CA LYS A 126 -12.71 4.03 -11.66
C LYS A 126 -12.46 2.87 -10.73
N VAL A 127 -11.19 2.62 -10.42
CA VAL A 127 -10.79 1.71 -9.35
C VAL A 127 -10.27 2.54 -8.19
N THR A 128 -10.77 2.28 -6.99
CA THR A 128 -10.31 2.92 -5.75
C THR A 128 -9.92 1.83 -4.77
N VAL A 129 -8.79 1.99 -4.10
CA VAL A 129 -8.28 1.03 -3.12
C VAL A 129 -8.18 1.73 -1.78
N LEU A 130 -8.80 1.13 -0.76
CA LEU A 130 -8.66 1.53 0.64
C LEU A 130 -7.87 0.45 1.38
N GLU A 131 -6.83 0.86 2.09
CA GLU A 131 -6.04 -0.02 2.93
C GLU A 131 -6.56 0.02 4.37
N PHE A 132 -6.67 -1.14 5.01
CA PHE A 132 -6.90 -1.26 6.43
C PHE A 132 -5.60 -1.65 7.13
N PRO A 133 -5.11 -0.84 8.09
CA PRO A 133 -3.95 -1.22 8.90
C PRO A 133 -4.23 -2.52 9.67
N ARG A 134 -3.21 -3.39 9.77
CA ARG A 134 -3.30 -4.65 10.53
C ARG A 134 -3.74 -4.44 11.98
N ASP A 135 -3.26 -3.35 12.59
CA ASP A 135 -3.49 -3.04 13.99
C ASP A 135 -4.68 -2.07 14.18
N LEU A 136 -5.58 -1.98 13.19
CA LEU A 136 -6.77 -1.13 13.28
C LEU A 136 -7.69 -1.63 14.40
N TRP A 137 -7.97 -0.74 15.36
CA TRP A 137 -8.89 -1.03 16.45
C TRP A 137 -10.34 -1.02 15.95
N VAL A 138 -10.97 -2.19 15.94
CA VAL A 138 -12.37 -2.38 15.51
C VAL A 138 -13.07 -3.36 16.45
N GLU A 139 -14.39 -3.30 16.46
CA GLU A 139 -15.21 -4.35 17.06
C GLU A 139 -15.19 -5.59 16.15
N ILE A 140 -14.84 -6.74 16.72
CA ILE A 140 -14.87 -8.03 16.03
C ILE A 140 -16.14 -8.76 16.51
N PRO A 141 -17.05 -9.14 15.60
CA PRO A 141 -18.33 -9.78 15.94
C PRO A 141 -18.18 -11.20 16.49
#